data_AF-A0A3Q0IYQ9-F1
#
_entry.id   AF-A0A3Q0IYQ9-F1
#
_cell.length_a   1.000
_cell.length_b   1.000
_cell.length_c   1.000
_cell.angle_alpha   90.00
_cell.angle_beta   90.00
_cell.angle_gamma   90.00
#
_symmetry.space_group_name_H-M   'P 1'
#
loop_
_entity.id
_entity.type
_entity.pdbx_description
1 polymer ?
#
loop_
_entity_poly.entity_id
_entity_poly.type
_entity_poly.pdbx_seq_one_letter_code
_entity_poly.pdbx_strand_id
1 'polypeptide(L)'
;MKMKWPNSYSKEFLLDLLFLTWIMLITCESVSASPYTTYYDNNKAFTNELKVPGLFPPIFNVASKSSIVVNATCGEVGGPEVYCKLKEHRGKADTQCSVCDASSSSPGKKHSIRYVLEQNNMNWWQSPTLHQGPQYEYVTITLDMKQVSYLLSITKS
;
A
#
# COMPACT_ATOMS: atom_id res chain seq x y z
N MET A 1 -5.22 7.69 19.26
CA MET A 1 -6.12 8.87 19.35
C MET A 1 -7.46 8.50 18.71
N LYS A 2 -8.58 8.69 19.41
CA LYS A 2 -9.94 8.51 18.86
C LYS A 2 -10.61 9.88 18.82
N MET A 3 -10.94 10.37 17.63
CA MET A 3 -11.77 11.57 17.47
C MET A 3 -13.23 11.14 17.39
N LYS A 4 -14.07 11.81 18.18
CA LYS A 4 -15.52 11.64 18.25
C LYS A 4 -16.16 12.89 17.65
N TRP A 5 -17.03 12.71 16.67
CA TRP A 5 -17.79 13.79 16.05
C TRP A 5 -19.16 13.95 16.72
N PRO A 6 -19.68 15.19 16.89
CA PRO A 6 -21.04 15.43 17.36
C PRO A 6 -22.04 15.33 16.20
N ASN A 7 -23.08 14.51 16.36
CA ASN A 7 -24.25 14.48 15.47
C ASN A 7 -25.32 15.40 16.06
N SER A 8 -25.66 16.49 15.37
CA SER A 8 -26.91 17.21 15.57
C SER A 8 -27.41 17.64 14.20
N TYR A 9 -28.48 17.00 13.72
CA TYR A 9 -29.10 17.29 12.43
C TYR A 9 -30.49 17.89 12.66
N SER A 10 -30.70 19.11 12.17
CA SER A 10 -31.99 19.81 12.20
C SER A 10 -32.89 19.35 11.05
N LYS A 11 -34.21 19.44 11.25
CA LYS A 11 -35.25 18.86 10.39
C LYS A 11 -35.43 19.52 9.01
N GLU A 12 -34.63 20.53 8.66
CA GLU A 12 -34.75 21.23 7.38
C GLU A 12 -34.03 20.52 6.21
N PHE A 13 -33.02 19.68 6.50
CA PHE A 13 -32.27 18.95 5.47
C PHE A 13 -33.09 17.89 4.71
N LEU A 14 -34.19 17.40 5.27
CA LEU A 14 -34.99 16.34 4.64
C LEU A 14 -35.79 16.84 3.43
N LEU A 15 -36.17 18.11 3.41
CA LEU A 15 -36.89 18.71 2.28
C LEU A 15 -35.96 18.96 1.09
N ASP A 16 -34.72 19.37 1.35
CA ASP A 16 -33.70 19.54 0.30
C ASP A 16 -33.27 18.20 -0.31
N LEU A 17 -33.16 17.13 0.50
CA LEU A 17 -32.80 15.80 0.00
C LEU A 17 -33.89 15.23 -0.93
N LEU A 18 -35.17 15.44 -0.58
CA LEU A 18 -36.29 14.99 -1.41
C LEU A 18 -36.34 15.75 -2.75
N PHE A 19 -36.08 17.05 -2.75
CA PHE A 19 -36.07 17.86 -3.98
C PHE A 19 -34.94 17.45 -4.93
N LEU A 20 -33.73 17.17 -4.41
CA LEU A 20 -32.60 16.69 -5.21
C LEU A 20 -32.82 15.26 -5.74
N THR A 21 -33.45 14.38 -4.96
CA THR A 21 -33.80 13.03 -5.47
C THR A 21 -34.83 13.07 -6.60
N TRP A 22 -35.74 14.04 -6.60
CA TRP A 22 -36.73 14.22 -7.65
C TRP A 22 -36.10 14.74 -8.95
N ILE A 23 -35.13 15.67 -8.84
CA ILE A 23 -34.33 16.15 -9.99
C ILE A 23 -33.46 15.03 -10.59
N MET A 24 -32.91 14.14 -9.75
CA MET A 24 -32.14 12.98 -10.22
C MET A 24 -33.00 11.92 -10.91
N LEU A 25 -34.27 11.78 -10.52
CA LEU A 25 -35.23 10.89 -11.19
C LEU A 25 -35.67 11.43 -12.57
N ILE A 26 -35.86 12.75 -12.70
CA ILE A 26 -36.33 13.39 -13.94
C ILE A 26 -35.25 13.40 -15.04
N THR A 27 -33.97 13.30 -14.70
CA THR A 27 -32.86 13.31 -15.67
C THR A 27 -32.37 11.91 -16.09
N CYS A 28 -32.92 10.84 -15.50
CA CYS A 28 -32.44 9.47 -15.71
C CYS A 28 -33.28 8.67 -16.74
N GLU A 29 -33.80 9.31 -17.79
CA GLU A 29 -34.33 8.61 -18.96
C GLU A 29 -33.44 8.86 -20.19
N SER A 30 -32.37 8.04 -20.30
CA SER A 30 -31.83 7.45 -21.54
C SER A 30 -30.32 7.21 -21.49
N VAL A 31 -29.91 6.07 -20.91
CA VAL A 31 -28.71 5.37 -21.40
C VAL A 31 -29.06 3.89 -21.46
N SER A 32 -29.31 3.40 -22.67
CA SER A 32 -29.41 1.98 -22.97
C SER A 32 -28.05 1.32 -22.73
N ALA A 33 -27.98 0.42 -21.75
CA ALA A 33 -26.83 -0.44 -21.54
C ALA A 33 -26.75 -1.47 -22.68
N SER A 34 -25.72 -1.39 -23.53
CA SER A 34 -25.33 -2.48 -24.43
C SER A 34 -24.28 -3.36 -23.72
N PRO A 35 -24.36 -4.70 -23.80
CA PRO A 35 -23.45 -5.59 -23.10
C PRO A 35 -22.19 -5.82 -23.95
N TYR A 36 -21.11 -5.08 -23.68
CA TYR A 36 -19.79 -5.47 -24.18
C TYR A 36 -19.08 -6.32 -23.13
N THR A 37 -18.94 -7.60 -23.46
CA THR A 37 -18.17 -8.60 -22.72
C THR A 37 -16.71 -8.13 -22.61
N THR A 38 -16.21 -8.02 -21.39
CA THR A 38 -14.79 -7.74 -21.14
C THR A 38 -14.00 -9.04 -21.30
N TYR A 39 -13.31 -9.19 -22.43
CA TYR A 39 -12.28 -10.21 -22.60
C TYR A 39 -10.95 -9.64 -22.10
N TYR A 40 -10.37 -10.23 -21.05
CA TYR A 40 -9.03 -9.88 -20.57
C TYR A 40 -8.00 -10.58 -21.45
N ASP A 41 -7.40 -9.82 -22.38
CA ASP A 41 -6.19 -10.27 -23.08
C ASP A 41 -4.98 -9.46 -22.61
N ASN A 42 -3.91 -10.19 -22.28
CA ASN A 42 -2.67 -9.62 -21.79
C ASN A 42 -1.88 -9.08 -22.97
N ASN A 43 -1.83 -7.75 -23.03
CA ASN A 43 -1.00 -6.90 -23.89
C ASN A 43 -1.63 -6.50 -25.23
N LYS A 44 -1.91 -5.19 -25.31
CA LYS A 44 -2.25 -4.38 -26.49
C LYS A 44 -3.76 -4.31 -26.83
N ALA A 45 -4.46 -3.40 -26.17
CA ALA A 45 -5.75 -2.90 -26.65
C ALA A 45 -5.50 -1.77 -27.67
N PHE A 46 -5.67 -2.06 -28.96
CA PHE A 46 -5.87 -1.03 -29.98
C PHE A 46 -7.36 -1.00 -30.31
N THR A 47 -8.09 -0.09 -29.67
CA THR A 47 -9.49 0.19 -30.00
C THR A 47 -9.52 1.24 -31.11
N ASN A 48 -10.04 0.88 -32.29
CA ASN A 48 -10.34 1.82 -33.39
C ASN A 48 -11.58 2.67 -33.05
N GLU A 49 -11.51 3.40 -31.95
CA GLU A 49 -12.28 4.61 -31.70
C GLU A 49 -11.25 5.66 -31.28
N LEU A 50 -11.32 6.87 -31.84
CA LEU A 50 -10.55 8.02 -31.37
C LEU A 50 -11.09 8.44 -29.99
N LYS A 51 -10.88 7.57 -29.00
CA LYS A 51 -10.97 7.88 -27.59
C LYS A 51 -9.90 8.93 -27.37
N VAL A 52 -10.30 10.19 -27.23
CA VAL A 52 -9.41 11.24 -26.71
C VAL A 52 -8.84 10.64 -25.44
N PRO A 53 -7.54 10.32 -25.37
CA PRO A 53 -6.97 9.75 -24.17
C PRO A 53 -7.25 10.78 -23.08
N GLY A 54 -7.90 10.37 -21.98
CA GLY A 54 -7.87 11.20 -20.79
C GLY A 54 -6.41 11.56 -20.54
N LEU A 55 -6.11 12.84 -20.28
CA LEU A 55 -4.74 13.33 -20.13
C LEU A 55 -3.96 12.70 -18.94
N PHE A 56 -4.56 11.72 -18.27
CA PHE A 56 -4.00 11.04 -17.11
C PHE A 56 -3.64 9.61 -17.46
N PRO A 57 -2.40 9.16 -17.14
CA PRO A 57 -2.02 7.77 -17.31
C PRO A 57 -2.88 6.86 -16.40
N PRO A 58 -2.99 5.57 -16.73
CA PRO A 58 -3.61 4.58 -15.84
C PRO A 58 -3.01 4.62 -14.44
N ILE A 59 -3.80 4.31 -13.41
CA ILE A 59 -3.29 4.19 -12.03
C ILE A 59 -2.49 2.88 -11.92
N PHE A 60 -1.27 2.95 -11.39
CA PHE A 60 -0.44 1.78 -11.15
C PHE A 60 0.45 1.98 -9.92
N ASN A 61 1.00 0.87 -9.41
CA ASN A 61 1.99 0.91 -8.33
C ASN A 61 3.34 1.39 -8.87
N VAL A 62 3.71 2.63 -8.57
CA VAL A 62 4.99 3.23 -8.98
C VAL A 62 6.17 2.64 -8.21
N ALA A 63 5.94 2.10 -7.01
CA ALA A 63 7.02 1.60 -6.15
C ALA A 63 7.80 0.45 -6.81
N SER A 64 7.15 -0.45 -7.53
CA SER A 64 7.83 -1.61 -8.16
C SER A 64 8.89 -1.24 -9.20
N LYS A 65 8.87 0.00 -9.72
CA LYS A 65 9.85 0.54 -10.67
C LYS A 65 10.75 1.62 -10.07
N SER A 66 10.58 1.91 -8.80
CA SER A 66 11.32 2.95 -8.09
C SER A 66 12.67 2.44 -7.57
N SER A 67 13.57 3.36 -7.24
CA SER A 67 14.77 3.05 -6.47
C SER A 67 14.49 3.25 -4.99
N ILE A 68 14.88 2.30 -4.15
CA ILE A 68 14.69 2.37 -2.70
C ILE A 68 16.03 2.36 -1.98
N VAL A 69 16.17 3.21 -0.96
CA VAL A 69 17.34 3.29 -0.08
C VAL A 69 16.84 3.32 1.35
N VAL A 70 17.59 2.70 2.26
CA VAL A 70 17.31 2.74 3.70
C VAL A 70 18.59 2.97 4.46
N ASN A 71 18.51 3.65 5.60
CA ASN A 71 19.68 3.93 6.43
C ASN A 71 20.24 2.67 7.11
N ALA A 72 19.39 1.69 7.44
CA ALA A 72 19.81 0.48 8.11
C ALA A 72 18.88 -0.70 7.80
N THR A 73 19.46 -1.87 7.55
CA THR A 73 18.76 -3.14 7.38
C THR A 73 19.37 -4.17 8.33
N CYS A 74 18.54 -5.09 8.84
CA CYS A 74 19.03 -6.11 9.75
C CYS A 74 20.10 -7.01 9.11
N GLY A 75 21.08 -7.43 9.91
CA GLY A 75 22.10 -8.36 9.48
C GLY A 75 23.14 -7.84 8.47
N GLU A 76 23.13 -6.55 8.11
CA GLU A 76 24.13 -5.93 7.24
C GLU A 76 25.38 -5.45 8.01
N VAL A 77 25.16 -4.71 9.09
CA VAL A 77 26.22 -4.17 9.96
C VAL A 77 26.33 -5.05 11.20
N GLY A 78 27.54 -5.52 11.52
CA GLY A 78 27.77 -6.36 12.70
C GLY A 78 27.44 -7.85 12.52
N GLY A 79 26.96 -8.27 11.34
CA GLY A 79 26.69 -9.67 11.02
C GLY A 79 25.31 -10.15 11.50
N PRO A 80 25.10 -11.47 11.65
CA PRO A 80 23.81 -12.05 12.02
C PRO A 80 23.26 -11.51 13.34
N GLU A 81 21.98 -11.12 13.37
CA GLU A 81 21.31 -10.65 14.59
C GLU A 81 20.01 -11.42 14.88
N VAL A 82 19.62 -11.50 16.16
CA VAL A 82 18.40 -12.19 16.59
C VAL A 82 17.26 -11.18 16.74
N TYR A 83 16.10 -11.49 16.16
CA TYR A 83 14.87 -10.72 16.35
C TYR A 83 13.76 -11.64 16.86
N CYS A 84 12.86 -11.09 17.67
CA CYS A 84 11.78 -11.85 18.29
C CYS A 84 10.42 -11.25 17.95
N LYS A 85 9.49 -12.10 17.49
CA LYS A 85 8.10 -11.70 17.23
C LYS A 85 7.31 -11.84 18.52
N LEU A 86 6.80 -10.72 19.03
CA LEU A 86 5.88 -10.73 20.16
C LEU A 86 4.50 -11.14 19.63
N LYS A 87 4.03 -12.34 19.99
CA LYS A 87 2.64 -12.73 19.79
C LYS A 87 1.88 -12.52 21.09
N GLU A 88 0.81 -11.75 21.05
CA GLU A 88 -0.09 -11.62 22.19
C GLU A 88 -0.99 -12.86 22.26
N HIS A 89 -0.53 -13.90 22.95
CA HIS A 89 -1.39 -15.00 23.37
C HIS A 89 -1.81 -14.78 24.82
N ARG A 90 -3.12 -14.85 25.08
CA ARG A 90 -3.76 -14.75 26.40
C ARG A 90 -3.04 -15.64 27.43
N GLY A 91 -2.10 -15.08 28.18
CA GLY A 91 -1.46 -15.69 29.35
C GLY A 91 -0.14 -16.45 29.14
N LYS A 92 0.43 -16.54 27.93
CA LYS A 92 1.78 -17.10 27.73
C LYS A 92 2.48 -16.46 26.54
N ALA A 93 3.56 -15.73 26.79
CA ALA A 93 4.40 -15.14 25.75
C ALA A 93 5.20 -16.24 25.04
N ASP A 94 4.63 -16.83 23.99
CA ASP A 94 5.39 -17.67 23.09
C ASP A 94 6.21 -16.76 22.16
N THR A 95 7.44 -16.47 22.59
CA THR A 95 8.34 -15.57 21.88
C THR A 95 9.02 -16.35 20.76
N GLN A 96 8.51 -16.20 19.54
CA GLN A 96 9.13 -16.82 18.37
C GLN A 96 10.31 -15.95 17.91
N CYS A 97 11.53 -16.33 18.30
CA CYS A 97 12.76 -15.69 17.85
C CYS A 97 13.33 -16.36 16.61
N SER A 98 13.92 -15.55 15.73
CA SER A 98 14.57 -15.95 14.49
C SER A 98 15.85 -15.14 14.28
N VAL A 99 16.67 -15.55 13.32
CA VAL A 99 17.93 -14.86 12.98
C VAL A 99 17.77 -14.12 11.66
N CYS A 100 18.14 -12.85 11.63
CA CYS A 100 18.34 -12.07 10.42
C CYS A 100 19.84 -12.03 10.08
N ASP A 101 20.18 -12.41 8.85
CA ASP A 101 21.54 -12.40 8.33
C ASP A 101 21.50 -12.07 6.84
N ALA A 102 22.03 -10.89 6.47
CA ALA A 102 22.07 -10.44 5.08
C ALA A 102 23.03 -11.28 4.22
N SER A 103 24.06 -11.86 4.82
CA SER A 103 25.11 -12.66 4.16
C SER A 103 24.78 -14.15 4.06
N SER A 104 23.78 -14.63 4.81
CA SER A 104 23.34 -16.04 4.83
C SER A 104 23.05 -16.60 3.44
N SER A 105 23.27 -17.89 3.21
CA SER A 105 22.81 -18.52 1.95
C SER A 105 21.30 -18.78 1.92
N SER A 106 20.67 -18.85 3.10
CA SER A 106 19.24 -19.13 3.25
C SER A 106 18.39 -17.87 3.03
N PRO A 107 17.46 -17.84 2.06
CA PRO A 107 16.59 -16.70 1.79
C PRO A 107 15.71 -16.31 2.99
N GLY A 108 15.25 -17.29 3.78
CA GLY A 108 14.39 -17.05 4.95
C GLY A 108 15.05 -16.29 6.11
N LYS A 109 16.36 -16.06 6.06
CA LYS A 109 17.10 -15.22 7.02
C LYS A 109 17.43 -13.83 6.46
N LYS A 110 17.16 -13.58 5.17
CA LYS A 110 17.40 -12.28 4.53
C LYS A 110 16.14 -11.45 4.55
N HIS A 111 16.29 -10.16 4.86
CA HIS A 111 15.18 -9.21 4.88
C HIS A 111 15.59 -7.88 4.24
N SER A 112 16.03 -7.93 2.97
CA SER A 112 16.54 -6.77 2.24
C SER A 112 15.45 -5.73 1.95
N ILE A 113 15.84 -4.46 1.88
CA ILE A 113 14.95 -3.33 1.54
C ILE A 113 14.27 -3.50 0.18
N ARG A 114 14.91 -4.22 -0.76
CA ARG A 114 14.34 -4.48 -2.09
C ARG A 114 13.05 -5.29 -2.06
N TYR A 115 12.84 -6.11 -1.03
CA TYR A 115 11.62 -6.90 -0.89
C TYR A 115 10.36 -6.04 -0.76
N VAL A 116 10.48 -4.78 -0.33
CA VAL A 116 9.36 -3.83 -0.28
C VAL A 116 8.83 -3.49 -1.69
N LEU A 117 9.67 -3.57 -2.72
CA LEU A 117 9.29 -3.27 -4.10
C LEU A 117 8.63 -4.46 -4.80
N GLU A 118 8.85 -5.66 -4.28
CA GLU A 118 8.33 -6.89 -4.84
C GLU A 118 6.86 -7.09 -4.44
N GLN A 119 6.02 -7.51 -5.38
CA GLN A 119 4.64 -7.87 -5.09
C GLN A 119 4.56 -9.32 -4.58
N ASN A 120 5.17 -9.59 -3.43
CA ASN A 120 5.02 -10.88 -2.75
C ASN A 120 4.70 -10.66 -1.25
N ASN A 121 4.01 -11.62 -0.65
CA ASN A 121 3.61 -11.57 0.77
C ASN A 121 4.55 -12.39 1.66
N MET A 122 5.55 -13.05 1.08
CA MET A 122 6.45 -13.95 1.81
C MET A 122 7.75 -13.25 2.22
N ASN A 123 8.20 -12.26 1.44
CA ASN A 123 9.40 -11.50 1.73
C ASN A 123 9.01 -10.16 2.35
N TRP A 124 9.79 -9.73 3.34
CA TRP A 124 9.63 -8.42 3.96
C TRP A 124 11.01 -7.83 4.25
N TRP A 125 11.07 -6.51 4.33
CA TRP A 125 12.23 -5.82 4.87
C TRP A 125 12.14 -5.70 6.39
N GLN A 126 13.29 -5.74 7.07
CA GLN A 126 13.37 -5.65 8.52
C GLN A 126 14.51 -4.70 8.93
N SER A 127 14.20 -3.76 9.82
CA SER A 127 15.20 -2.89 10.46
C SER A 127 16.06 -3.66 11.47
N PRO A 128 17.25 -3.15 11.83
CA PRO A 128 17.99 -3.69 12.96
C PRO A 128 17.20 -3.61 14.26
N THR A 129 17.55 -4.48 15.21
CA THR A 129 16.93 -4.47 16.53
C THR A 129 17.47 -3.35 17.42
N LEU A 130 16.67 -2.88 18.38
CA LEU A 130 17.14 -1.91 19.39
C LEU A 130 18.28 -2.45 20.27
N HIS A 131 18.49 -3.77 20.29
CA HIS A 131 19.64 -4.39 20.94
C HIS A 131 20.97 -3.98 20.28
N GLN A 132 20.97 -3.73 18.96
CA GLN A 132 22.15 -3.28 18.22
C GLN A 132 22.49 -1.79 18.48
N GLY A 133 21.57 -1.04 19.09
CA GLY A 133 21.84 0.32 19.57
C GLY A 133 20.64 1.27 19.49
N PRO A 134 20.67 2.36 20.26
CA PRO A 134 19.58 3.34 20.33
C PRO A 134 19.37 4.11 19.02
N GLN A 135 20.37 4.20 18.16
CA GLN A 135 20.26 4.84 16.84
C GLN A 135 19.21 4.19 15.95
N TYR A 136 18.84 2.93 16.20
CA TYR A 136 17.82 2.21 15.44
C TYR A 136 16.39 2.44 15.96
N GLU A 137 16.20 3.36 16.91
CA GLU A 137 14.87 3.88 17.27
C GLU A 137 14.18 4.57 16.10
N TYR A 138 14.96 5.15 15.19
CA TYR A 138 14.47 5.76 13.97
C TYR A 138 15.20 5.20 12.74
N VAL A 139 14.42 4.87 11.72
CA VAL A 139 14.91 4.39 10.43
C VAL A 139 14.28 5.20 9.31
N THR A 140 15.09 5.63 8.36
CA THR A 140 14.65 6.41 7.21
C THR A 140 14.69 5.56 5.97
N ILE A 141 13.54 5.43 5.30
CA ILE A 141 13.41 4.81 3.98
C ILE A 141 13.15 5.92 2.97
N THR A 142 13.94 5.95 1.91
CA THR A 142 13.83 6.90 0.81
C THR A 142 13.44 6.15 -0.45
N LEU A 143 12.34 6.57 -1.06
CA LEU A 143 11.82 6.00 -2.31
C LEU A 143 11.92 7.05 -3.42
N ASP A 144 12.72 6.77 -4.44
CA ASP A 144 12.84 7.61 -5.63
C ASP A 144 12.07 6.97 -6.78
N MET A 145 10.93 7.58 -7.10
CA MET A 145 9.99 7.12 -8.14
C MET A 145 10.53 7.24 -9.57
N LYS A 146 11.62 7.99 -9.81
CA LYS A 146 12.21 8.22 -11.14
C LYS A 146 11.28 8.86 -12.19
N GLN A 147 10.10 9.34 -11.80
CA GLN A 147 9.12 9.98 -12.67
C GLN A 147 8.35 11.07 -11.92
N VAL A 148 7.78 12.01 -12.66
CA VAL A 148 6.81 12.96 -12.12
C VAL A 148 5.44 12.28 -12.10
N SER A 149 4.92 11.99 -10.91
CA SER A 149 3.63 11.35 -10.73
C SER A 149 2.84 11.97 -9.57
N TYR A 150 1.52 11.94 -9.69
CA TYR A 150 0.62 12.29 -8.60
C TYR A 150 0.42 11.07 -7.69
N LEU A 151 0.67 11.25 -6.39
CA LEU A 151 0.44 10.21 -5.38
C LEU A 151 -1.03 10.20 -4.97
N LEU A 152 -1.65 9.02 -5.03
CA LEU A 152 -3.02 8.80 -4.57
C LEU A 152 -3.04 8.28 -3.13
N SER A 153 -2.25 7.25 -2.84
CA SER A 153 -2.16 6.67 -1.51
C SER A 153 -0.82 5.97 -1.30
N ILE A 154 -0.45 5.85 -0.03
CA ILE A 154 0.65 5.00 0.44
C ILE A 154 0.04 4.04 1.44
N THR A 155 0.23 2.75 1.23
CA THR A 155 -0.32 1.70 2.10
C THR A 155 0.82 0.90 2.73
N LYS A 156 0.57 0.44 3.95
CA LYS A 156 1.38 -0.61 4.59
C LYS A 156 0.82 -1.96 4.17
N SER A 157 1.66 -2.84 3.65
CA SER A 157 1.32 -4.26 3.38
C SER A 157 1.24 -5.06 4.66
#